data_AF-A0A6B2TCH0-F1
#
_entry.id   AF-A0A6B2TCH0-F1
#
_cell.length_a   1.000
_cell.length_b   1.000
_cell.length_c   1.000
_cell.angle_alpha   90.00
_cell.angle_beta   90.00
_cell.angle_gamma   90.00
#
_symmetry.space_group_name_H-M   'P 1'
#
loop_
_entity.id
_entity.type
_entity.pdbx_description
1 polymer ?
#
loop_
_entity_poly.entity_id
_entity_poly.type
_entity_poly.pdbx_seq_one_letter_code
_entity_poly.pdbx_strand_id
1 'polypeptide(L)'
;DLWPLISKEVQCVYYEALLAARDEAPAAVARFAAAFLAAAPGRAEEEVLAAAGIGEGSRWDWEALARPYGSRVFADAAQFTSWLRSHLERDVAQARRGNVRGPLKAALDVLRDLRNEIRLAVDHGGLSGHSHRTELEGWYTPLNAYLSIGPPAGRVEEMLALMEAGVLEVSLPGIRVTAAEGREGEGAGFVGTSALVPGVRVRAGALIEARLPEMDLRRTDDPLLRCLLASGQCRPYRIQDHETGGLAVTRSFHLLDAGGTAHRRRFAYGVPTESVHWVTAAGIRPGVGSVTLEDSDAIAGAVLALPAPA
;
A
#
# COMPACT_ATOMS: atom_id res chain seq x y z
N ASP A 1 -12.16 -14.22 -2.67
CA ASP A 1 -12.90 -14.34 -1.40
C ASP A 1 -12.77 -13.15 -0.46
N LEU A 2 -11.56 -12.65 -0.17
CA LEU A 2 -11.37 -11.52 0.74
C LEU A 2 -11.73 -10.16 0.13
N TRP A 3 -11.33 -9.89 -1.12
CA TRP A 3 -11.52 -8.58 -1.74
C TRP A 3 -12.97 -8.07 -1.75
N PRO A 4 -13.99 -8.87 -2.10
CA PRO A 4 -15.38 -8.40 -2.04
C PRO A 4 -15.77 -7.88 -0.65
N LEU A 5 -15.32 -8.53 0.43
CA LEU A 5 -15.60 -8.11 1.81
C LEU A 5 -14.89 -6.80 2.15
N ILE A 6 -13.60 -6.68 1.82
CA ILE A 6 -12.80 -5.47 2.02
C ILE A 6 -13.42 -4.29 1.25
N SER A 7 -13.76 -4.52 -0.02
CA SER A 7 -14.38 -3.52 -0.88
C SER A 7 -15.74 -3.08 -0.35
N LYS A 8 -16.56 -4.02 0.13
CA LYS A 8 -17.88 -3.76 0.68
C LYS A 8 -17.82 -2.90 1.94
N GLU A 9 -16.89 -3.20 2.86
CA GLU A 9 -16.69 -2.43 4.08
C GLU A 9 -16.27 -0.98 3.77
N VAL A 10 -15.27 -0.80 2.91
CA VAL A 10 -14.80 0.53 2.47
C VAL A 10 -15.94 1.34 1.85
N GLN A 11 -16.72 0.72 0.95
CA GLN A 11 -17.85 1.36 0.32
C GLN A 11 -18.97 1.71 1.30
N CYS A 12 -19.26 0.83 2.27
CA CYS A 12 -20.26 1.10 3.30
C CYS A 12 -19.91 2.37 4.08
N VAL A 13 -18.68 2.47 4.58
CA VAL A 13 -18.20 3.65 5.32
C VAL A 13 -18.24 4.92 4.46
N TYR A 14 -17.87 4.81 3.18
CA TYR A 14 -18.00 5.92 2.24
C TYR A 14 -19.45 6.44 2.15
N TYR A 15 -20.40 5.53 1.93
CA TYR A 15 -21.80 5.90 1.77
C TYR A 15 -22.45 6.35 3.08
N GLU A 16 -22.09 5.78 4.22
CA GLU A 16 -22.54 6.25 5.54
C GLU A 16 -22.10 7.70 5.80
N ALA A 17 -20.82 7.99 5.57
CA ALA A 17 -20.28 9.34 5.72
C ALA A 17 -20.88 10.31 4.68
N LEU A 18 -21.18 9.85 3.47
CA LEU A 18 -21.85 10.64 2.44
C LEU A 18 -23.28 11.03 2.86
N LEU A 19 -24.05 10.07 3.38
CA LEU A 19 -25.42 10.31 3.85
C LEU A 19 -25.41 11.20 5.10
N ALA A 20 -24.51 10.96 6.05
CA ALA A 20 -24.35 11.83 7.22
C ALA A 20 -23.98 13.26 6.83
N ALA A 21 -23.14 13.45 5.80
CA ALA A 21 -22.80 14.77 5.28
C ALA A 21 -23.94 15.48 4.52
N ARG A 22 -25.04 14.75 4.22
CA ARG A 22 -26.30 15.28 3.69
C ARG A 22 -27.35 15.51 4.78
N ASP A 23 -26.93 15.50 6.05
CA ASP A 23 -27.78 15.67 7.24
C ASP A 23 -28.86 14.58 7.40
N GLU A 24 -28.65 13.39 6.84
CA GLU A 24 -29.52 12.24 7.08
C GLU A 24 -29.48 11.81 8.55
N ALA A 25 -30.63 11.43 9.09
CA ALA A 25 -30.73 11.04 10.49
C ALA A 25 -29.87 9.80 10.78
N PRO A 26 -29.16 9.71 11.93
CA PRO A 26 -28.29 8.57 12.24
C PRO A 26 -28.98 7.19 12.13
N ALA A 27 -30.27 7.12 12.48
CA ALA A 27 -31.05 5.89 12.34
C ALA A 27 -31.32 5.51 10.87
N ALA A 28 -31.42 6.48 9.96
CA ALA A 28 -31.54 6.23 8.53
C ALA A 28 -30.22 5.73 7.94
N VAL A 29 -29.10 6.37 8.33
CA VAL A 29 -27.74 5.93 7.94
C VAL A 29 -27.48 4.49 8.39
N ALA A 30 -27.79 4.16 9.64
CA ALA A 30 -27.60 2.79 10.15
C ALA A 30 -28.47 1.75 9.42
N ARG A 31 -29.72 2.10 9.07
CA ARG A 31 -30.58 1.22 8.25
C ARG A 31 -30.02 1.02 6.85
N PHE A 32 -29.50 2.08 6.23
CA PHE A 32 -28.83 1.98 4.95
C PHE A 32 -27.61 1.06 5.03
N ALA A 33 -26.74 1.25 6.03
CA ALA A 33 -25.54 0.42 6.21
C ALA A 33 -25.89 -1.06 6.33
N ALA A 34 -26.86 -1.40 7.18
CA ALA A 34 -27.34 -2.77 7.34
C ALA A 34 -27.90 -3.35 6.04
N ALA A 35 -28.72 -2.58 5.30
CA ALA A 35 -29.27 -3.02 4.02
C ALA A 35 -28.19 -3.18 2.95
N PHE A 36 -27.22 -2.26 2.90
CA PHE A 36 -26.11 -2.31 1.95
C PHE A 36 -25.24 -3.53 2.22
N LEU A 37 -24.79 -3.74 3.47
CA LEU A 37 -23.97 -4.90 3.85
C LEU A 37 -24.67 -6.24 3.59
N ALA A 38 -26.00 -6.31 3.72
CA ALA A 38 -26.78 -7.51 3.42
C ALA A 38 -27.04 -7.73 1.91
N ALA A 39 -26.93 -6.68 1.08
CA ALA A 39 -27.20 -6.76 -0.35
C ALA A 39 -26.07 -7.48 -1.11
N ALA A 40 -26.45 -8.45 -1.95
CA ALA A 40 -25.52 -9.12 -2.84
C ALA A 40 -24.96 -8.16 -3.91
N PRO A 41 -23.70 -8.35 -4.34
CA PRO A 41 -23.09 -7.52 -5.39
C PRO A 41 -23.93 -7.41 -6.67
N GLY A 42 -23.98 -6.20 -7.24
CA GLY A 42 -24.74 -5.91 -8.46
C GLY A 42 -26.14 -5.34 -8.18
N ARG A 43 -27.18 -5.92 -8.76
CA ARG A 43 -28.53 -5.29 -8.79
C ARG A 43 -29.09 -4.96 -7.39
N ALA A 44 -28.86 -5.79 -6.37
CA ALA A 44 -29.38 -5.53 -5.03
C ALA A 44 -28.68 -4.32 -4.37
N GLU A 45 -27.36 -4.19 -4.54
CA GLU A 45 -26.62 -2.99 -4.10
C GLU A 45 -27.12 -1.73 -4.81
N GLU A 46 -27.33 -1.83 -6.12
CA GLU A 46 -27.82 -0.74 -6.96
C GLU A 46 -29.20 -0.23 -6.49
N GLU A 47 -30.11 -1.13 -6.14
CA GLU A 47 -31.43 -0.79 -5.60
C GLU A 47 -31.31 -0.09 -4.24
N VAL A 48 -30.41 -0.53 -3.36
CA VAL A 48 -30.16 0.13 -2.06
C VAL A 48 -29.57 1.53 -2.23
N LEU A 49 -28.59 1.70 -3.14
CA LEU A 49 -27.99 3.00 -3.45
C LEU A 49 -29.02 3.97 -4.06
N ALA A 50 -29.84 3.49 -5.00
CA ALA A 50 -30.90 4.29 -5.61
C ALA A 50 -31.95 4.72 -4.59
N ALA A 51 -32.38 3.82 -3.69
CA ALA A 51 -33.33 4.13 -2.62
C ALA A 51 -32.80 5.19 -1.64
N ALA A 52 -31.48 5.27 -1.46
CA ALA A 52 -30.80 6.29 -0.65
C ALA A 52 -30.48 7.60 -1.43
N GLY A 53 -30.91 7.72 -2.69
CA GLY A 53 -30.64 8.90 -3.51
C GLY A 53 -29.16 9.07 -3.88
N ILE A 54 -28.40 7.96 -3.96
CA ILE A 54 -26.99 7.96 -4.37
C ILE A 54 -26.91 7.71 -5.88
N GLY A 55 -26.87 8.81 -6.64
CA GLY A 55 -26.69 8.76 -8.10
C GLY A 55 -25.26 8.42 -8.53
N GLU A 56 -25.08 8.12 -9.81
CA GLU A 56 -23.80 7.67 -10.40
C GLU A 56 -22.61 8.56 -10.05
N GLY A 57 -22.76 9.88 -10.10
CA GLY A 57 -21.68 10.83 -9.82
C GLY A 57 -21.22 10.88 -8.35
N SER A 58 -21.90 10.18 -7.43
CA SER A 58 -21.50 10.05 -6.03
C SER A 58 -21.07 8.63 -5.68
N ARG A 59 -21.02 7.71 -6.64
CA ARG A 59 -20.65 6.31 -6.39
C ARG A 59 -19.15 6.16 -6.16
N TRP A 60 -18.82 5.16 -5.36
CA TRP A 60 -17.44 4.74 -5.18
C TRP A 60 -16.89 4.10 -6.46
N ASP A 61 -15.68 4.48 -6.85
CA ASP A 61 -15.01 3.98 -8.04
C ASP A 61 -13.56 3.63 -7.71
N TRP A 62 -13.29 2.32 -7.60
CA TRP A 62 -11.95 1.81 -7.33
C TRP A 62 -10.96 2.09 -8.45
N GLU A 63 -11.41 2.07 -9.71
CA GLU A 63 -10.54 2.30 -10.86
C GLU A 63 -10.11 3.77 -10.92
N ALA A 64 -11.05 4.70 -10.72
CA ALA A 64 -10.75 6.12 -10.66
C ALA A 64 -9.83 6.48 -9.49
N LEU A 65 -9.96 5.80 -8.34
CA LEU A 65 -9.07 6.02 -7.20
C LEU A 65 -7.67 5.46 -7.43
N ALA A 66 -7.57 4.22 -7.93
CA ALA A 66 -6.30 3.58 -8.25
C ALA A 66 -5.54 4.32 -9.36
N ARG A 67 -6.27 4.91 -10.31
CA ARG A 67 -5.72 5.62 -11.46
C ARG A 67 -6.47 6.93 -11.71
N PRO A 68 -6.15 8.02 -10.97
CA PRO A 68 -6.88 9.29 -11.05
C PRO A 68 -6.88 9.98 -12.41
N TYR A 69 -5.91 9.67 -13.26
CA TYR A 69 -5.83 10.16 -14.63
C TYR A 69 -6.59 9.27 -15.63
N GLY A 70 -7.05 8.08 -15.23
CA GLY A 70 -7.81 7.15 -16.06
C GLY A 70 -7.21 6.95 -17.45
N SER A 71 -8.04 7.14 -18.48
CA SER A 71 -7.69 7.07 -19.90
C SER A 71 -7.26 8.42 -20.50
N ARG A 72 -7.07 9.47 -19.68
CA ARG A 72 -6.69 10.80 -20.19
C ARG A 72 -5.33 10.72 -20.90
N VAL A 73 -5.28 11.33 -22.08
CA VAL A 73 -4.04 11.57 -22.82
C VAL A 73 -3.65 13.01 -22.61
N PHE A 74 -2.40 13.25 -22.20
CA PHE A 74 -1.85 14.59 -22.07
C PHE A 74 -1.07 14.92 -23.34
N ALA A 75 -1.30 16.10 -23.91
CA ALA A 75 -0.61 16.58 -25.10
C ALA A 75 0.84 17.01 -24.80
N ASP A 76 1.06 17.56 -23.60
CA ASP A 76 2.35 18.05 -23.15
C ASP A 76 2.48 18.01 -21.62
N ALA A 77 3.66 18.39 -21.13
CA ALA A 77 3.95 18.45 -19.70
C ALA A 77 3.13 19.53 -18.96
N ALA A 78 2.75 20.63 -19.63
CA ALA A 78 1.99 21.70 -18.99
C ALA A 78 0.56 21.26 -18.68
N GLN A 79 -0.08 20.52 -19.60
CA GLN A 79 -1.41 19.96 -19.38
C GLN A 79 -1.41 18.94 -18.24
N PHE A 80 -0.37 18.08 -18.16
CA PHE A 80 -0.22 17.15 -17.05
C PHE A 80 -0.03 17.87 -15.72
N THR A 81 0.88 18.85 -15.66
CA THR A 81 1.15 19.63 -14.45
C THR A 81 -0.10 20.37 -13.97
N SER A 82 -0.86 20.98 -14.88
CA SER A 82 -2.13 21.63 -14.54
C SER A 82 -3.13 20.63 -13.95
N TRP A 83 -3.29 19.46 -14.57
CA TRP A 83 -4.18 18.42 -14.06
C TRP A 83 -3.73 17.92 -12.68
N LEU A 84 -2.43 17.64 -12.52
CA LEU A 84 -1.86 17.13 -11.27
C LEU A 84 -2.07 18.14 -10.13
N ARG A 85 -1.81 19.43 -10.39
CA ARG A 85 -2.05 20.50 -9.42
C ARG A 85 -3.49 20.49 -8.93
N SER A 86 -4.45 20.51 -9.85
CA SER A 86 -5.87 20.45 -9.48
C SER A 86 -6.26 19.14 -8.77
N HIS A 87 -5.60 18.03 -9.08
CA HIS A 87 -5.82 16.76 -8.38
C HIS A 87 -5.32 16.83 -6.93
N LEU A 88 -4.10 17.33 -6.71
CA LEU A 88 -3.52 17.51 -5.38
C LEU A 88 -4.30 18.51 -4.52
N GLU A 89 -4.76 19.62 -5.11
CA GLU A 89 -5.63 20.60 -4.43
C GLU A 89 -6.95 19.97 -3.95
N ARG A 90 -7.57 19.14 -4.81
CA ARG A 90 -8.76 18.38 -4.42
C ARG A 90 -8.46 17.38 -3.31
N ASP A 91 -7.31 16.71 -3.37
CA ASP A 91 -6.92 15.76 -2.33
C ASP A 91 -6.73 16.44 -0.96
N VAL A 92 -6.05 17.60 -0.94
CA VAL A 92 -5.91 18.45 0.25
C VAL A 92 -7.28 18.87 0.78
N ALA A 93 -8.19 19.31 -0.10
CA ALA A 93 -9.54 19.68 0.30
C ALA A 93 -10.29 18.51 0.93
N GLN A 94 -10.15 17.28 0.40
CA GLN A 94 -10.74 16.08 1.00
C GLN A 94 -10.07 15.72 2.34
N ALA A 95 -8.73 15.81 2.44
CA ALA A 95 -7.99 15.58 3.68
C ALA A 95 -8.46 16.51 4.81
N ARG A 96 -8.72 17.78 4.51
CA ARG A 96 -9.23 18.77 5.48
C ARG A 96 -10.65 18.47 6.00
N ARG A 97 -11.42 17.62 5.32
CA ARG A 97 -12.73 17.13 5.82
C ARG A 97 -12.57 16.07 6.91
N GLY A 98 -11.36 15.58 7.14
CA GLY A 98 -11.01 14.60 8.15
C GLY A 98 -11.35 13.16 7.72
N ASN A 99 -10.78 12.21 8.46
CA ASN A 99 -10.94 10.77 8.27
C ASN A 99 -12.14 10.17 9.03
N VAL A 100 -13.02 11.02 9.58
CA VAL A 100 -14.26 10.58 10.25
C VAL A 100 -15.49 11.08 9.48
N ARG A 101 -15.51 12.38 9.16
CA ARG A 101 -16.67 13.02 8.50
C ARG A 101 -16.50 13.16 6.99
N GLY A 102 -15.27 13.19 6.48
CA GLY A 102 -14.99 13.27 5.05
C GLY A 102 -15.21 11.92 4.39
N PRO A 103 -16.19 11.75 3.47
CA PRO A 103 -16.56 10.43 2.96
C PRO A 103 -15.39 9.66 2.33
N LEU A 104 -14.63 10.34 1.46
CA LEU A 104 -13.48 9.73 0.79
C LEU A 104 -12.41 9.29 1.79
N LYS A 105 -11.98 10.18 2.70
CA LYS A 105 -10.86 9.90 3.60
C LYS A 105 -11.25 8.94 4.72
N ALA A 106 -12.49 8.93 5.17
CA ALA A 106 -13.00 7.92 6.09
C ALA A 106 -12.94 6.52 5.46
N ALA A 107 -13.43 6.38 4.23
CA ALA A 107 -13.40 5.12 3.50
C ALA A 107 -11.97 4.61 3.23
N LEU A 108 -11.04 5.49 2.85
CA LEU A 108 -9.65 5.11 2.66
C LEU A 108 -8.94 4.70 3.96
N ASP A 109 -9.36 5.24 5.11
CA ASP A 109 -8.83 4.83 6.42
C ASP A 109 -9.23 3.40 6.78
N VAL A 110 -10.38 2.91 6.30
CA VAL A 110 -10.81 1.52 6.49
C VAL A 110 -9.80 0.52 5.94
N LEU A 111 -9.17 0.80 4.79
CA LEU A 111 -8.12 -0.07 4.23
C LEU A 111 -6.95 -0.29 5.19
N ARG A 112 -6.71 0.69 6.04
CA ARG A 112 -5.66 0.68 7.04
C ARG A 112 -6.12 -0.01 8.32
N ASP A 113 -7.39 0.15 8.68
CA ASP A 113 -7.99 -0.41 9.89
C ASP A 113 -8.21 -1.92 9.74
N LEU A 114 -8.61 -2.38 8.56
CA LEU A 114 -8.79 -3.81 8.22
C LEU A 114 -7.49 -4.62 8.16
N ARG A 115 -6.32 -4.00 8.34
CA ARG A 115 -5.04 -4.69 8.15
C ARG A 115 -4.87 -5.86 9.12
N ASN A 116 -5.38 -5.76 10.34
CA ASN A 116 -5.26 -6.82 11.33
C ASN A 116 -6.12 -8.03 10.94
N GLU A 117 -7.34 -7.81 10.48
CA GLU A 117 -8.26 -8.84 10.00
C GLU A 117 -7.72 -9.52 8.74
N ILE A 118 -7.11 -8.74 7.83
CA ILE A 118 -6.47 -9.28 6.64
C ILE A 118 -5.29 -10.18 7.02
N ARG A 119 -4.43 -9.75 7.97
CA ARG A 119 -3.31 -10.58 8.48
C ARG A 119 -3.77 -11.93 9.00
N LEU A 120 -4.90 -11.98 9.72
CA LEU A 120 -5.48 -13.26 10.17
C LEU A 120 -5.77 -14.23 9.02
N ALA A 121 -6.10 -13.71 7.83
CA ALA A 121 -6.42 -14.50 6.65
C ALA A 121 -5.22 -14.81 5.76
N VAL A 122 -4.20 -13.94 5.69
CA VAL A 122 -3.10 -14.07 4.72
C VAL A 122 -1.81 -14.61 5.33
N ASP A 123 -1.54 -14.31 6.61
CA ASP A 123 -0.27 -14.64 7.24
C ASP A 123 -0.05 -16.15 7.31
N HIS A 124 1.22 -16.56 7.26
CA HIS A 124 1.63 -17.96 7.27
C HIS A 124 0.97 -18.83 6.19
N GLY A 125 0.77 -18.28 4.99
CA GLY A 125 0.33 -19.04 3.83
C GLY A 125 -1.17 -19.33 3.86
N GLY A 126 -1.96 -18.40 4.40
CA GLY A 126 -3.42 -18.48 4.36
C GLY A 126 -4.00 -18.32 2.94
N LEU A 127 -3.20 -17.84 2.00
CA LEU A 127 -3.51 -17.81 0.56
C LEU A 127 -2.80 -18.93 -0.19
N SER A 128 -3.33 -19.27 -1.37
CA SER A 128 -2.59 -20.09 -2.34
C SER A 128 -1.34 -19.33 -2.83
N GLY A 129 -0.31 -20.06 -3.26
CA GLY A 129 0.91 -19.45 -3.80
C GLY A 129 0.62 -18.55 -5.01
N HIS A 130 -0.38 -18.91 -5.82
CA HIS A 130 -0.86 -18.08 -6.92
C HIS A 130 -1.49 -16.78 -6.43
N SER A 131 -2.49 -16.84 -5.54
CA SER A 131 -3.19 -15.63 -5.03
C SER A 131 -2.25 -14.72 -4.22
N HIS A 132 -1.33 -15.29 -3.45
CA HIS A 132 -0.30 -14.50 -2.77
C HIS A 132 0.50 -13.65 -3.76
N ARG A 133 1.02 -14.27 -4.82
CA ARG A 133 1.83 -13.59 -5.84
C ARG A 133 1.02 -12.61 -6.69
N THR A 134 -0.11 -13.05 -7.25
CA THR A 134 -0.82 -12.28 -8.27
C THR A 134 -1.78 -11.26 -7.67
N GLU A 135 -2.37 -11.55 -6.51
CA GLU A 135 -3.38 -10.69 -5.89
C GLU A 135 -2.79 -9.87 -4.74
N LEU A 136 -2.25 -10.53 -3.71
CA LEU A 136 -1.75 -9.84 -2.51
C LEU A 136 -0.54 -8.95 -2.84
N GLU A 137 0.52 -9.53 -3.39
CA GLU A 137 1.72 -8.79 -3.80
C GLU A 137 1.47 -7.97 -5.08
N GLY A 138 0.81 -8.58 -6.07
CA GLY A 138 0.69 -8.02 -7.41
C GLY A 138 -0.11 -6.72 -7.51
N TRP A 139 -1.25 -6.60 -6.84
CA TRP A 139 -2.08 -5.39 -6.95
C TRP A 139 -2.65 -4.87 -5.62
N TYR A 140 -2.98 -5.75 -4.66
CA TYR A 140 -3.65 -5.32 -3.43
C TYR A 140 -2.72 -4.55 -2.50
N THR A 141 -1.51 -5.05 -2.25
CA THR A 141 -0.52 -4.36 -1.39
C THR A 141 -0.12 -3.00 -1.97
N PRO A 142 0.20 -2.87 -3.27
CA PRO A 142 0.44 -1.56 -3.89
C PRO A 142 -0.75 -0.60 -3.78
N LEU A 143 -1.98 -1.10 -4.02
CA LEU A 143 -3.20 -0.28 -3.91
C LEU A 143 -3.42 0.19 -2.46
N ASN A 144 -3.32 -0.73 -1.49
CA ASN A 144 -3.47 -0.42 -0.06
C ASN A 144 -2.44 0.61 0.37
N ALA A 145 -1.17 0.42 0.02
CA ALA A 145 -0.09 1.35 0.35
C ALA A 145 -0.35 2.74 -0.24
N TYR A 146 -0.70 2.82 -1.52
CA TYR A 146 -0.98 4.08 -2.20
C TYR A 146 -2.16 4.84 -1.57
N LEU A 147 -3.28 4.15 -1.36
CA LEU A 147 -4.54 4.80 -0.95
C LEU A 147 -4.64 5.10 0.54
N SER A 148 -4.00 4.30 1.41
CA SER A 148 -4.21 4.37 2.86
C SER A 148 -3.04 4.95 3.67
N ILE A 149 -1.85 5.03 3.07
CA ILE A 149 -0.68 5.63 3.73
C ILE A 149 -0.61 7.10 3.33
N GLY A 150 -0.44 7.37 2.03
CA GLY A 150 -0.44 8.71 1.42
C GLY A 150 0.53 9.73 2.06
N PRO A 151 0.86 10.83 1.37
CA PRO A 151 1.50 11.96 2.04
C PRO A 151 0.50 12.68 2.97
N PRO A 152 0.95 13.20 4.14
CA PRO A 152 0.14 14.12 4.93
C PRO A 152 -0.26 15.36 4.12
N ALA A 153 -1.43 15.96 4.42
CA ALA A 153 -1.94 17.12 3.67
C ALA A 153 -0.91 18.26 3.57
N GLY A 154 -0.20 18.56 4.66
CA GLY A 154 0.86 19.58 4.67
C GLY A 154 2.01 19.28 3.70
N ARG A 155 2.38 18.00 3.51
CA ARG A 155 3.40 17.62 2.51
C ARG A 155 2.91 17.81 1.08
N VAL A 156 1.61 17.61 0.84
CA VAL A 156 1.00 17.90 -0.47
C VAL A 156 0.95 19.41 -0.73
N GLU A 157 0.64 20.22 0.28
CA GLU A 157 0.66 21.69 0.20
C GLU A 157 2.08 22.23 -0.05
N GLU A 158 3.09 21.68 0.63
CA GLU A 158 4.51 21.99 0.38
C GLU A 158 4.91 21.64 -1.05
N MET A 159 4.52 20.46 -1.54
CA MET A 159 4.77 20.04 -2.91
C MET A 159 4.13 20.99 -3.92
N LEU A 160 2.87 21.39 -3.70
CA LEU A 160 2.16 22.38 -4.51
C LEU A 160 2.91 23.73 -4.55
N ALA A 161 3.37 24.22 -3.40
CA ALA A 161 4.12 25.47 -3.31
C ALA A 161 5.47 25.40 -4.06
N LEU A 162 6.19 24.27 -3.97
CA LEU A 162 7.43 24.06 -4.71
C LEU A 162 7.20 23.96 -6.23
N MET A 163 6.09 23.36 -6.65
CA MET A 163 5.68 23.33 -8.06
C MET A 163 5.30 24.72 -8.58
N GLU A 164 4.63 25.54 -7.75
CA GLU A 164 4.29 26.92 -8.10
C GLU A 164 5.51 27.83 -8.19
N ALA A 165 6.49 27.65 -7.29
CA ALA A 165 7.75 28.38 -7.29
C ALA A 165 8.72 27.96 -8.41
N GLY A 166 8.40 26.92 -9.20
CA GLY A 166 9.28 26.39 -10.24
C GLY A 166 10.51 25.64 -9.70
N VAL A 167 10.50 25.26 -8.41
CA VAL A 167 11.59 24.49 -7.79
C VAL A 167 11.42 22.99 -8.04
N LEU A 168 10.16 22.54 -8.15
CA LEU A 168 9.82 21.14 -8.39
C LEU A 168 9.07 20.97 -9.72
N GLU A 169 9.68 20.24 -10.65
CA GLU A 169 9.00 19.73 -11.84
C GLU A 169 8.68 18.25 -11.66
N VAL A 170 7.39 17.92 -11.72
CA VAL A 170 6.95 16.52 -11.56
C VAL A 170 7.00 15.83 -12.91
N SER A 171 7.70 14.70 -12.96
CA SER A 171 7.75 13.89 -14.16
C SER A 171 6.39 13.25 -14.45
N LEU A 172 6.21 12.90 -15.72
CA LEU A 172 5.01 12.25 -16.19
C LEU A 172 4.91 10.80 -15.67
N PRO A 173 3.70 10.23 -15.57
CA PRO A 173 3.54 8.86 -15.14
C PRO A 173 4.28 7.90 -16.09
N GLY A 174 4.79 6.79 -15.55
CA GLY A 174 5.48 5.77 -16.34
C GLY A 174 6.82 6.22 -16.94
N ILE A 175 7.52 7.16 -16.30
CA ILE A 175 8.85 7.59 -16.75
C ILE A 175 9.84 6.42 -16.75
N ARG A 176 10.59 6.30 -17.85
CA ARG A 176 11.75 5.42 -17.99
C ARG A 176 12.99 6.27 -18.06
N VAL A 177 13.96 5.97 -17.21
CA VAL A 177 15.23 6.68 -17.14
C VAL A 177 16.34 5.81 -17.71
N THR A 178 17.13 6.35 -18.63
CA THR A 178 18.32 5.70 -19.18
C THR A 178 19.55 6.57 -18.95
N ALA A 179 20.71 5.93 -18.77
CA ALA A 179 21.98 6.64 -18.83
C ALA A 179 22.24 7.09 -20.27
N ALA A 180 22.77 8.30 -20.43
CA ALA A 180 23.10 8.88 -21.71
C ALA A 180 24.53 9.44 -21.69
N GLU A 181 25.33 9.01 -22.66
CA GLU A 181 26.62 9.62 -22.92
C GLU A 181 26.45 11.11 -23.26
N GLY A 182 27.47 11.90 -22.93
CA GLY A 182 27.46 13.33 -23.20
C GLY A 182 27.61 13.62 -24.68
N ARG A 183 26.82 14.57 -25.17
CA ARG A 183 27.15 15.27 -26.42
C ARG A 183 28.28 16.26 -26.15
N GLU A 184 28.95 16.71 -27.21
CA GLU A 184 29.98 17.74 -27.11
C GLU A 184 29.43 18.96 -26.34
N GLY A 185 30.03 19.26 -25.18
CA GLY A 185 29.61 20.35 -24.29
C GLY A 185 28.56 20.02 -23.20
N GLU A 186 27.95 18.82 -23.18
CA GLU A 186 26.82 18.52 -22.26
C GLU A 186 27.11 17.47 -21.17
N GLY A 187 28.29 16.83 -21.17
CA GLY A 187 28.71 15.84 -20.15
C GLY A 187 27.82 14.60 -20.07
N ALA A 188 28.23 13.53 -19.38
CA ALA A 188 27.35 12.36 -19.17
C ALA A 188 26.13 12.72 -18.27
N GLY A 189 25.02 12.01 -18.41
CA GLY A 189 23.84 12.24 -17.58
C GLY A 189 22.74 11.20 -17.75
N PHE A 190 21.55 11.52 -17.25
CA PHE A 190 20.37 10.68 -17.29
C PHE A 190 19.29 11.32 -18.17
N VAL A 191 18.56 10.49 -18.91
CA VAL A 191 17.45 10.92 -19.76
C VAL A 191 16.19 10.17 -19.36
N GLY A 192 15.19 10.93 -18.91
CA GLY A 192 13.85 10.43 -18.66
C GLY A 192 12.94 10.61 -19.87
N THR A 193 12.20 9.57 -20.23
CA THR A 193 11.14 9.61 -21.26
C THR A 193 9.87 8.96 -20.72
N SER A 194 8.70 9.41 -21.17
CA SER A 194 7.42 8.78 -20.82
C SER A 194 6.71 8.30 -22.08
N ALA A 195 6.16 7.08 -22.03
CA ALA A 195 5.32 6.57 -23.10
C ALA A 195 3.89 7.17 -23.09
N LEU A 196 3.49 7.82 -21.98
CA LEU A 196 2.15 8.36 -21.81
C LEU A 196 2.00 9.79 -22.34
N VAL A 197 3.10 10.51 -22.57
CA VAL A 197 3.11 11.81 -23.24
C VAL A 197 4.25 11.81 -24.26
N PRO A 198 3.92 11.58 -25.54
CA PRO A 198 4.91 11.59 -26.61
C PRO A 198 5.70 12.90 -26.64
N GLY A 199 7.01 12.82 -26.91
CA GLY A 199 7.87 13.99 -27.10
C GLY A 199 8.51 14.57 -25.83
N VAL A 200 8.09 14.14 -24.62
CA VAL A 200 8.74 14.61 -23.39
C VAL A 200 10.05 13.87 -23.14
N ARG A 201 11.12 14.66 -23.01
CA ARG A 201 12.47 14.21 -22.69
C ARG A 201 13.09 15.13 -21.64
N VAL A 202 13.37 14.59 -20.46
CA VAL A 202 14.02 15.34 -19.37
C VAL A 202 15.45 14.88 -19.24
N ARG A 203 16.42 15.79 -19.18
CA ARG A 203 17.83 15.47 -18.91
C ARG A 203 18.21 15.96 -17.52
N ALA A 204 18.92 15.11 -16.76
CA ALA A 204 19.46 15.46 -15.45
C ALA A 204 20.91 14.99 -15.32
N GLY A 205 21.75 15.76 -14.63
CA GLY A 205 23.14 15.35 -14.34
C GLY A 205 23.26 14.31 -13.24
N ALA A 206 22.22 14.17 -12.40
CA ALA A 206 22.17 13.21 -11.30
C ALA A 206 20.82 12.49 -11.28
N LEU A 207 20.85 11.24 -10.81
CA LEU A 207 19.67 10.42 -10.54
C LEU A 207 19.72 9.96 -9.10
N ILE A 208 18.64 10.20 -8.36
CA ILE A 208 18.44 9.68 -7.01
C ILE A 208 17.32 8.65 -7.09
N GLU A 209 17.63 7.39 -6.79
CA GLU A 209 16.63 6.36 -6.57
C GLU A 209 16.09 6.49 -5.14
N ALA A 210 14.93 7.13 -5.01
CA ALA A 210 14.26 7.39 -3.73
C ALA A 210 13.16 6.36 -3.40
N ARG A 211 13.09 5.24 -4.14
CA ARG A 211 12.21 4.12 -3.81
C ARG A 211 12.96 3.06 -3.01
N LEU A 212 12.28 2.44 -2.06
CA LEU A 212 12.80 1.26 -1.39
C LEU A 212 12.74 0.08 -2.36
N PRO A 213 13.81 -0.72 -2.50
CA PRO A 213 13.75 -1.94 -3.29
C PRO A 213 12.80 -2.94 -2.62
N GLU A 214 12.20 -3.81 -3.43
CA GLU A 214 11.50 -4.98 -2.91
C GLU A 214 12.46 -5.81 -2.05
N MET A 215 11.96 -6.27 -0.90
CA MET A 215 12.72 -7.12 0.00
C MET A 215 12.84 -8.52 -0.62
N ASP A 216 14.08 -8.96 -0.84
CA ASP A 216 14.38 -10.29 -1.36
C ASP A 216 15.66 -10.83 -0.73
N LEU A 217 15.52 -11.85 0.12
CA LEU A 217 16.60 -12.55 0.81
C LEU A 217 17.67 -13.07 -0.17
N ARG A 218 17.30 -13.40 -1.41
CA ARG A 218 18.22 -13.94 -2.43
C ARG A 218 19.09 -12.86 -3.04
N ARG A 219 18.71 -11.59 -2.89
CA ARG A 219 19.37 -10.42 -3.49
C ARG A 219 19.95 -9.46 -2.46
N THR A 220 19.86 -9.79 -1.17
CA THR A 220 20.37 -8.94 -0.09
C THR A 220 21.90 -8.86 -0.10
N ASP A 221 22.42 -7.68 0.21
CA ASP A 221 23.85 -7.46 0.46
C ASP A 221 24.22 -7.52 1.95
N ASP A 222 23.25 -7.82 2.82
CA ASP A 222 23.52 -8.01 4.25
C ASP A 222 24.42 -9.25 4.47
N PRO A 223 25.63 -9.09 5.05
CA PRO A 223 26.59 -10.19 5.16
C PRO A 223 26.12 -11.32 6.08
N LEU A 224 25.30 -11.02 7.09
CA LEU A 224 24.75 -12.02 8.00
C LEU A 224 23.71 -12.86 7.27
N LEU A 225 22.75 -12.24 6.59
CA LEU A 225 21.71 -12.96 5.85
C LEU A 225 22.29 -13.78 4.70
N ARG A 226 23.27 -13.25 3.98
CA ARG A 226 24.00 -14.00 2.93
C ARG A 226 24.69 -15.23 3.49
N CYS A 227 25.38 -15.10 4.63
CA CYS A 227 26.06 -16.22 5.28
C CYS A 227 25.06 -17.27 5.78
N LEU A 228 23.97 -16.85 6.42
CA LEU A 228 22.92 -17.75 6.89
C LEU A 228 22.28 -18.52 5.73
N LEU A 229 21.98 -17.85 4.61
CA LEU A 229 21.41 -18.49 3.43
C LEU A 229 22.40 -19.48 2.81
N ALA A 230 23.65 -19.08 2.58
CA ALA A 230 24.68 -19.92 1.97
C ALA A 230 25.04 -21.15 2.82
N SER A 231 24.94 -21.05 4.15
CA SER A 231 25.18 -22.15 5.08
C SER A 231 23.93 -22.97 5.41
N GLY A 232 22.79 -22.69 4.77
CA GLY A 232 21.53 -23.40 4.99
C GLY A 232 20.89 -23.13 6.35
N GLN A 233 21.33 -22.10 7.08
CA GLN A 233 20.84 -21.70 8.40
C GLN A 233 19.62 -20.77 8.33
N CYS A 234 19.22 -20.34 7.13
CA CYS A 234 17.92 -19.76 6.85
C CYS A 234 17.43 -20.15 5.44
N ARG A 235 16.19 -19.79 5.10
CA ARG A 235 15.65 -19.96 3.74
C ARG A 235 14.60 -18.90 3.39
N PRO A 236 14.32 -18.68 2.10
CA PRO A 236 13.15 -17.94 1.67
C PRO A 236 11.86 -18.63 2.13
N TYR A 237 10.83 -17.85 2.41
CA TYR A 237 9.51 -18.35 2.75
C TYR A 237 8.82 -18.89 1.50
N ARG A 238 8.18 -20.05 1.64
CA ARG A 238 7.50 -20.74 0.53
C ARG A 238 6.05 -20.98 0.89
N ILE A 239 5.17 -20.62 -0.04
CA ILE A 239 3.73 -20.84 0.02
C ILE A 239 3.40 -21.75 -1.15
N GLN A 240 3.18 -23.04 -0.87
CA GLN A 240 3.00 -24.07 -1.90
C GLN A 240 4.20 -24.08 -2.89
N ASP A 241 3.96 -23.84 -4.17
CA ASP A 241 4.96 -23.77 -5.24
C ASP A 241 5.63 -22.39 -5.36
N HIS A 242 5.07 -21.36 -4.72
CA HIS A 242 5.58 -20.00 -4.78
C HIS A 242 6.65 -19.75 -3.72
N GLU A 243 7.88 -19.51 -4.16
CA GLU A 243 8.95 -18.97 -3.34
C GLU A 243 8.90 -17.44 -3.31
N THR A 244 8.86 -16.87 -2.11
CA THR A 244 8.79 -15.43 -1.85
C THR A 244 10.19 -14.84 -1.60
N GLY A 245 10.29 -13.51 -1.47
CA GLY A 245 11.53 -12.83 -1.06
C GLY A 245 11.78 -12.88 0.46
N GLY A 246 10.76 -13.14 1.27
CA GLY A 246 10.83 -13.07 2.73
C GLY A 246 11.60 -14.20 3.40
N LEU A 247 12.15 -13.91 4.57
CA LEU A 247 12.81 -14.85 5.47
C LEU A 247 11.77 -15.73 6.17
N ALA A 248 11.95 -17.05 6.09
CA ALA A 248 11.03 -18.01 6.67
C ALA A 248 11.15 -18.07 8.21
N VAL A 249 10.02 -17.87 8.90
CA VAL A 249 9.91 -17.98 10.36
C VAL A 249 8.69 -18.79 10.78
N THR A 250 8.70 -19.33 12.00
CA THR A 250 7.51 -19.89 12.63
C THR A 250 6.53 -18.78 13.07
N ARG A 251 5.32 -19.17 13.52
CA ARG A 251 4.37 -18.26 14.19
C ARG A 251 4.91 -17.59 15.45
N SER A 252 5.97 -18.16 16.04
CA SER A 252 6.67 -17.59 17.19
C SER A 252 8.02 -17.00 16.79
N PHE A 253 8.14 -16.56 15.54
CA PHE A 253 9.28 -15.82 14.98
C PHE A 253 10.61 -16.58 14.93
N HIS A 254 10.63 -17.89 15.21
CA HIS A 254 11.86 -18.66 15.13
C HIS A 254 12.29 -18.83 13.67
N LEU A 255 13.55 -18.52 13.40
CA LEU A 255 14.15 -18.66 12.08
C LEU A 255 14.14 -20.12 11.63
N LEU A 256 13.67 -20.38 10.42
CA LEU A 256 13.66 -21.71 9.80
C LEU A 256 14.91 -21.91 8.94
N ASP A 257 15.61 -23.03 9.16
CA ASP A 257 16.73 -23.45 8.32
C ASP A 257 16.26 -23.99 6.95
N ALA A 258 17.21 -24.40 6.09
CA ALA A 258 16.89 -24.96 4.78
C ALA A 258 15.98 -26.21 4.84
N GLY A 259 16.14 -27.04 5.89
CA GLY A 259 15.31 -28.21 6.17
C GLY A 259 13.93 -27.87 6.76
N GLY A 260 13.69 -26.61 7.15
CA GLY A 260 12.46 -26.19 7.81
C GLY A 260 12.47 -26.42 9.32
N THR A 261 13.63 -26.67 9.92
CA THR A 261 13.76 -26.79 11.37
C THR A 261 13.89 -25.40 11.98
N ALA A 262 13.09 -25.14 13.01
CA ALA A 262 13.13 -23.89 13.76
C ALA A 262 14.36 -23.83 14.67
N HIS A 263 15.14 -22.76 14.56
CA HIS A 263 16.28 -22.55 15.44
C HIS A 263 15.81 -22.06 16.82
N ARG A 264 16.15 -22.80 17.88
CA ARG A 264 15.66 -22.55 19.26
C ARG A 264 15.95 -21.15 19.80
N ARG A 265 17.04 -20.50 19.37
CA ARG A 265 17.51 -19.20 19.90
C ARG A 265 17.67 -18.10 18.85
N ARG A 266 17.16 -18.29 17.63
CA ARG A 266 17.27 -17.28 16.58
C ARG A 266 15.87 -16.89 16.16
N PHE A 267 15.62 -15.60 16.21
CA PHE A 267 14.35 -15.00 15.88
C PHE A 267 14.56 -14.00 14.75
N ALA A 268 13.55 -13.84 13.91
CA ALA A 268 13.50 -12.76 12.95
C ALA A 268 12.06 -12.21 12.87
N TYR A 269 11.93 -10.90 12.74
CA TYR A 269 10.66 -10.20 12.62
C TYR A 269 10.87 -8.87 11.89
N GLY A 270 9.78 -8.19 11.53
CA GLY A 270 9.82 -6.95 10.75
C GLY A 270 9.94 -7.19 9.24
N VAL A 271 10.48 -6.19 8.53
CA VAL A 271 10.57 -6.15 7.05
C VAL A 271 11.14 -7.44 6.43
N PRO A 272 12.21 -8.06 6.97
CA PRO A 272 12.72 -9.32 6.40
C PRO A 272 11.70 -10.45 6.38
N THR A 273 10.66 -10.40 7.22
CA THR A 273 9.62 -11.44 7.35
C THR A 273 8.30 -11.04 6.69
N GLU A 274 8.26 -9.98 5.87
CA GLU A 274 7.01 -9.42 5.34
C GLU A 274 6.19 -10.40 4.47
N SER A 275 6.83 -11.37 3.83
CA SER A 275 6.09 -12.44 3.11
C SER A 275 5.46 -13.49 4.03
N VAL A 276 5.82 -13.50 5.33
CA VAL A 276 5.21 -14.36 6.36
C VAL A 276 4.12 -13.59 7.12
N HIS A 277 4.43 -12.34 7.47
CA HIS A 277 3.55 -11.41 8.18
C HIS A 277 3.33 -10.18 7.30
N TRP A 278 2.11 -9.98 6.82
CA TRP A 278 1.84 -8.94 5.84
C TRP A 278 1.93 -7.52 6.45
N VAL A 279 2.57 -6.58 5.73
CA VAL A 279 2.72 -5.16 6.12
C VAL A 279 3.43 -4.99 7.47
N THR A 280 4.71 -5.36 7.51
CA THR A 280 5.56 -5.20 8.72
C THR A 280 6.25 -3.84 8.80
N ALA A 281 6.36 -3.11 7.68
CA ALA A 281 6.84 -1.74 7.62
C ALA A 281 5.78 -0.73 8.11
N ALA A 282 5.17 -0.97 9.27
CA ALA A 282 4.12 -0.15 9.84
C ALA A 282 4.61 0.66 11.05
N GLY A 283 4.16 1.91 11.15
CA GLY A 283 4.41 2.74 12.33
C GLY A 283 3.50 2.36 13.51
N ILE A 284 4.02 2.52 14.73
CA ILE A 284 3.29 2.32 15.99
C ILE A 284 2.17 3.34 16.12
N ARG A 285 1.02 2.93 16.65
CA ARG A 285 -0.12 3.80 16.91
C ARG A 285 -0.52 3.83 18.38
N PRO A 286 -0.86 5.02 18.92
CA PRO A 286 -1.48 5.12 20.23
C PRO A 286 -2.84 4.42 20.28
N GLY A 287 -3.16 3.81 21.42
CA GLY A 287 -4.51 3.29 21.71
C GLY A 287 -4.88 1.99 21.00
N VAL A 288 -3.96 1.37 20.26
CA VAL A 288 -4.17 0.07 19.60
C VAL A 288 -2.99 -0.86 19.85
N GLY A 289 -3.27 -2.16 19.85
CA GLY A 289 -2.28 -3.23 19.84
C GLY A 289 -1.49 -3.21 18.54
N SER A 290 -0.40 -2.42 18.50
CA SER A 290 0.42 -2.31 17.29
C SER A 290 1.23 -3.59 17.13
N VAL A 291 1.01 -4.32 16.03
CA VAL A 291 1.63 -5.65 15.77
C VAL A 291 3.14 -5.65 16.01
N THR A 292 3.88 -4.62 15.58
CA THR A 292 5.32 -4.54 15.80
C THR A 292 5.71 -4.57 17.29
N LEU A 293 4.91 -3.97 18.17
CA LEU A 293 5.14 -4.02 19.62
C LEU A 293 4.75 -5.37 20.21
N GLU A 294 3.61 -5.92 19.79
CA GLU A 294 3.12 -7.22 20.28
C GLU A 294 4.07 -8.36 19.85
N ASP A 295 4.54 -8.34 18.61
CA ASP A 295 5.52 -9.29 18.07
C ASP A 295 6.85 -9.18 18.83
N SER A 296 7.32 -7.95 19.08
CA SER A 296 8.55 -7.71 19.84
C SER A 296 8.45 -8.21 21.28
N ASP A 297 7.31 -7.98 21.94
CA ASP A 297 7.04 -8.43 23.30
C ASP A 297 6.97 -9.97 23.37
N ALA A 298 6.29 -10.60 22.40
CA ALA A 298 6.24 -12.05 22.29
C ALA A 298 7.64 -12.68 22.11
N ILE A 299 8.48 -12.06 21.27
CA ILE A 299 9.88 -12.49 21.09
C ILE A 299 10.66 -12.30 22.38
N ALA A 300 10.51 -11.15 23.06
CA ALA A 300 11.20 -10.89 24.32
C ALA A 300 10.81 -11.93 25.39
N GLY A 301 9.52 -12.23 25.53
CA GLY A 301 9.03 -13.30 26.40
C GLY A 301 9.61 -14.67 26.05
N ALA A 302 9.66 -15.02 24.77
CA ALA A 302 10.27 -16.26 24.30
C ALA A 302 11.77 -16.34 24.63
N VAL A 303 12.50 -15.23 24.46
CA VAL A 303 13.93 -15.13 24.79
C VAL A 303 14.16 -15.30 26.30
N LEU A 304 13.35 -14.65 27.14
CA LEU A 304 13.45 -14.75 28.60
C LEU A 304 13.13 -16.16 29.14
N ALA A 305 12.31 -16.92 28.43
CA ALA A 305 11.98 -18.30 28.77
C ALA A 305 13.08 -19.30 28.35
N LEU A 306 14.12 -18.87 27.60
CA LEU A 306 15.21 -19.76 27.20
C LEU A 306 16.10 -20.12 28.40
N PRO A 307 16.57 -21.37 28.50
CA PRO A 307 17.57 -21.72 29.50
C PRO A 307 18.87 -20.92 29.26
N ALA A 308 19.69 -20.77 30.29
CA ALA A 308 21.02 -20.18 30.13
C ALA A 308 21.81 -20.94 29.03
N PRO A 309 22.67 -20.25 28.25
CA PRO A 309 23.61 -20.94 27.38
C PRO A 309 24.43 -21.92 28.23
N ALA A 310 24.55 -23.15 27.74
CA ALA A 310 25.46 -24.15 28.33
C ALA A 310 26.91 -23.79 27.97
#